data_AF-A0A933CV50-F1
#
_entry.id   AF-A0A933CV50-F1
#
_cell.length_a   1.000
_cell.length_b   1.000
_cell.length_c   1.000
_cell.angle_alpha   90.00
_cell.angle_beta   90.00
_cell.angle_gamma   90.00
#
_symmetry.space_group_name_H-M   'P 1'
#
loop_
_entity.id
_entity.type
_entity.pdbx_description
1 polymer ?
#
loop_
_entity_poly.entity_id
_entity_poly.type
_entity_poly.pdbx_seq_one_letter_code
_entity_poly.pdbx_strand_id
1 'polypeptide(L)'
;MADQDELQERADPKDLFHHGVISKMFASNNMGFVRTESGREVPFSFQFVLLYGGLENPADLQEGQEVGYDLGWTSSGLRVTKIKVFSGE
;
A
#
# COMPACT_ATOMS: atom_id res chain seq x y z
N MET A 1 28.89 -8.92 -31.89
CA MET A 1 28.08 -10.07 -31.43
C MET A 1 27.18 -9.50 -30.34
N ALA A 2 26.08 -8.88 -30.76
CA ALA A 2 24.71 -9.44 -30.73
C ALA A 2 24.20 -9.54 -29.28
N ASP A 3 23.54 -8.51 -28.75
CA ASP A 3 22.06 -8.35 -28.76
C ASP A 3 21.38 -9.56 -28.12
N GLN A 4 21.38 -9.61 -26.78
CA GLN A 4 20.46 -10.39 -25.94
C GLN A 4 20.38 -9.67 -24.59
N ASP A 5 19.30 -8.92 -24.38
CA ASP A 5 18.56 -8.73 -23.11
C ASP A 5 17.60 -7.54 -23.34
N GLU A 6 16.71 -7.78 -24.32
CA GLU A 6 15.45 -7.09 -24.49
C GLU A 6 14.55 -7.36 -23.27
N LEU A 7 13.90 -6.30 -22.77
CA LEU A 7 12.82 -6.34 -21.77
C LEU A 7 13.13 -7.04 -20.43
N GLN A 8 13.94 -6.41 -19.58
CA GLN A 8 13.68 -6.48 -18.15
C GLN A 8 12.98 -5.19 -17.74
N GLU A 9 11.64 -5.28 -17.69
CA GLU A 9 10.74 -4.31 -17.09
C GLU A 9 11.35 -3.71 -15.81
N ARG A 10 11.07 -2.42 -15.58
CA ARG A 10 11.43 -1.66 -14.37
C ARG A 10 10.70 -2.20 -13.12
N ALA A 11 10.82 -3.49 -12.85
CA ALA A 11 10.53 -4.05 -11.53
C ALA A 11 11.66 -3.55 -10.62
N ASP A 12 11.39 -2.44 -9.92
CA ASP A 12 12.18 -2.05 -8.75
C ASP A 12 12.46 -3.30 -7.92
N PRO A 13 13.74 -3.62 -7.61
CA PRO A 13 14.18 -4.98 -7.26
C PRO A 13 13.73 -5.49 -5.87
N LYS A 14 12.64 -4.97 -5.28
CA LYS A 14 12.32 -5.19 -3.87
C LYS A 14 10.91 -4.77 -3.42
N ASP A 15 9.86 -4.98 -4.20
CA ASP A 15 8.50 -4.86 -3.65
C ASP A 15 8.18 -6.08 -2.77
N LEU A 16 8.77 -6.09 -1.57
CA LEU A 16 8.49 -7.04 -0.48
C LEU A 16 7.16 -6.70 0.23
N PHE A 17 6.45 -5.68 -0.23
CA PHE A 17 5.15 -5.32 0.30
C PHE A 17 4.10 -6.33 -0.15
N HIS A 18 3.15 -6.62 0.73
CA HIS A 18 1.96 -7.36 0.33
C HIS A 18 1.10 -6.49 -0.56
N HIS A 19 0.40 -7.08 -1.53
CA HIS A 19 -0.44 -6.32 -2.45
C HIS A 19 -1.89 -6.32 -1.96
N GLY A 20 -2.52 -5.16 -1.98
CA GLY A 20 -3.89 -5.00 -1.53
C GLY A 20 -4.56 -3.82 -2.20
N VAL A 21 -5.81 -3.61 -1.84
CA VAL A 21 -6.63 -2.52 -2.39
C VAL A 21 -7.19 -1.71 -1.23
N ILE A 22 -7.15 -0.39 -1.32
CA ILE A 22 -7.85 0.47 -0.37
C ILE A 22 -9.36 0.19 -0.49
N SER A 23 -9.94 -0.43 0.54
CA SER A 23 -11.34 -0.85 0.48
C SER A 23 -12.29 0.20 1.01
N LYS A 24 -11.85 1.00 2.00
CA LYS A 24 -12.64 2.05 2.63
C LYS A 24 -11.75 3.19 3.11
N MET A 25 -12.22 4.43 2.96
CA MET A 25 -11.53 5.63 3.43
C MET A 25 -12.45 6.51 4.28
N PHE A 26 -11.99 6.84 5.48
CA PHE A 26 -12.68 7.71 6.42
C PHE A 26 -11.75 8.86 6.84
N ALA A 27 -11.53 9.81 5.92
CA ALA A 27 -10.63 10.95 6.15
C ALA A 27 -10.98 11.73 7.43
N SER A 28 -12.28 11.95 7.71
CA SER A 28 -12.74 12.63 8.93
C SER A 28 -12.34 11.92 10.23
N ASN A 29 -12.18 10.59 10.19
CA ASN A 29 -11.78 9.78 11.35
C ASN A 29 -10.29 9.38 11.29
N ASN A 30 -9.52 9.92 10.34
CA ASN A 30 -8.10 9.60 10.13
C ASN A 30 -7.84 8.09 10.05
N MET A 31 -8.72 7.37 9.36
CA MET A 31 -8.74 5.92 9.28
C MET A 31 -9.04 5.45 7.86
N GLY A 32 -8.46 4.32 7.49
CA GLY A 32 -8.84 3.58 6.29
C GLY A 32 -8.69 2.08 6.48
N PHE A 33 -9.06 1.33 5.45
CA PHE A 33 -8.95 -0.12 5.42
C PHE A 33 -8.30 -0.58 4.13
N VAL A 34 -7.38 -1.52 4.25
CA VAL A 34 -6.83 -2.25 3.11
C VAL A 34 -7.50 -3.62 3.06
N ARG A 35 -8.02 -3.99 1.89
CA ARG A 35 -8.44 -5.35 1.59
C ARG A 35 -7.23 -6.13 1.09
N THR A 36 -6.89 -7.19 1.81
CA THR A 36 -5.83 -8.13 1.43
C THR A 36 -6.27 -9.03 0.29
N GLU A 37 -5.33 -9.74 -0.34
CA GLU A 37 -5.59 -10.72 -1.40
C GLU A 37 -6.56 -11.83 -0.96
N SER A 38 -6.58 -12.17 0.34
CA SER A 38 -7.52 -13.14 0.92
C SER A 38 -8.93 -12.57 1.13
N GLY A 39 -9.17 -11.30 0.80
CA GLY A 39 -10.44 -10.60 1.01
C GLY A 39 -10.65 -10.04 2.42
N ARG A 40 -9.65 -10.11 3.30
CA ARG A 40 -9.74 -9.59 4.67
C ARG A 40 -9.54 -8.07 4.67
N GLU A 41 -10.38 -7.34 5.39
CA GLU A 41 -10.17 -5.91 5.63
C GLU A 41 -9.30 -5.71 6.88
N VAL A 42 -8.19 -5.00 6.73
CA VAL A 42 -7.28 -4.64 7.82
C VAL A 42 -7.24 -3.12 7.97
N PRO A 43 -7.48 -2.58 9.18
CA PRO A 43 -7.50 -1.14 9.39
C PRO A 43 -6.08 -0.54 9.42
N PHE A 44 -5.97 0.72 9.01
CA PHE A 44 -4.87 1.62 9.32
C PHE A 44 -5.38 2.94 9.89
N SER A 45 -4.51 3.65 10.57
CA SER A 45 -4.77 5.00 11.05
C SER A 45 -3.69 5.93 10.52
N PHE A 46 -4.07 7.13 10.11
CA PHE A 46 -3.17 8.05 9.40
C PHE A 46 -1.96 8.43 10.26
N GLN A 47 -2.14 8.51 11.57
CA GLN A 47 -1.08 8.82 12.53
C GLN A 47 -0.01 7.72 12.65
N PHE A 48 -0.33 6.47 12.31
CA PHE A 48 0.57 5.32 12.51
C PHE A 48 1.03 4.68 11.20
N VAL A 49 0.48 5.10 10.07
CA VAL A 49 0.82 4.54 8.76
C VAL A 49 1.91 5.38 8.11
N LEU A 50 2.94 4.72 7.61
CA LEU A 50 4.00 5.35 6.81
C LEU A 50 3.65 5.21 5.33
N LEU A 51 3.65 6.34 4.61
CA LEU A 51 3.42 6.37 3.17
C LEU A 51 4.73 6.34 2.38
N TYR A 52 4.70 5.62 1.27
CA TYR A 52 5.75 5.55 0.27
C TYR A 52 5.13 5.72 -1.13
N GLY A 53 5.91 6.19 -2.11
CA GLY A 53 5.44 6.27 -3.51
C GLY A 53 4.76 7.58 -3.90
N GLY A 54 5.13 8.70 -3.27
CA GLY A 54 4.80 10.05 -3.75
C GLY A 54 3.54 10.68 -3.15
N LEU A 55 2.76 9.94 -2.34
CA LEU A 55 1.75 10.56 -1.50
C LEU A 55 2.34 11.05 -0.18
N GLU A 56 2.00 12.29 0.17
CA GLU A 56 2.37 12.92 1.44
C GLU A 56 1.33 12.68 2.54
N ASN A 57 0.04 12.60 2.18
CA ASN A 57 -1.03 12.42 3.16
C ASN A 57 -1.83 11.13 2.90
N PRO A 58 -2.11 10.31 3.94
CA PRO A 58 -2.92 9.10 3.78
C PRO A 58 -4.36 9.41 3.37
N ALA A 59 -4.82 10.63 3.59
CA ALA A 59 -6.13 11.11 3.17
C ALA A 59 -6.29 11.17 1.63
N ASP A 60 -5.18 11.26 0.89
CA ASP A 60 -5.19 11.31 -0.57
C ASP A 60 -5.37 9.92 -1.22
N LEU A 61 -5.33 8.84 -0.42
CA LEU A 61 -5.64 7.50 -0.89
C LEU A 61 -7.11 7.39 -1.28
N GLN A 62 -7.37 6.71 -2.39
CA GLN A 62 -8.72 6.53 -2.92
C GLN A 62 -9.20 5.10 -2.75
N GLU A 63 -10.51 4.93 -2.50
CA GLU A 63 -11.14 3.61 -2.50
C GLU A 63 -11.01 2.96 -3.88
N GLY A 64 -10.63 1.69 -3.92
CA GLY A 64 -10.32 0.97 -5.15
C GLY A 64 -8.87 1.09 -5.62
N GLN A 65 -8.04 1.92 -4.97
CA GLN A 65 -6.64 2.08 -5.34
C GLN A 65 -5.80 0.88 -4.92
N GLU A 66 -5.01 0.36 -5.85
CA GLU A 66 -4.04 -0.71 -5.59
C GLU A 66 -2.81 -0.15 -4.87
N VAL A 67 -2.41 -0.83 -3.80
CA VAL A 67 -1.31 -0.41 -2.93
C VAL A 67 -0.50 -1.61 -2.43
N GLY A 68 0.78 -1.39 -2.22
CA GLY A 68 1.61 -2.24 -1.38
C GLY A 68 1.34 -1.93 0.08
N TYR A 69 1.31 -2.93 0.96
CA TYR A 69 1.12 -2.74 2.40
C TYR A 69 1.99 -3.65 3.23
N ASP A 70 2.23 -3.25 4.48
CA ASP A 70 2.91 -4.05 5.51
C ASP A 70 2.04 -4.12 6.76
N LEU A 71 2.12 -5.24 7.48
CA LEU A 71 1.33 -5.50 8.67
C LEU A 71 2.19 -5.43 9.93
N GLY A 72 1.68 -4.75 10.95
CA GLY A 72 2.30 -4.69 12.26
C GLY A 72 1.32 -5.02 13.37
N TRP A 73 1.83 -5.64 14.42
CA TRP A 73 1.09 -5.79 15.67
C TRP A 73 1.11 -4.49 16.45
N THR A 74 -0.07 -4.01 16.84
CA THR A 74 -0.25 -2.85 17.69
C THR A 74 -1.01 -3.27 18.95
N SER A 75 -1.07 -2.39 19.96
CA SER A 75 -1.88 -2.63 21.15
C SER A 75 -3.38 -2.83 20.86
N SER A 76 -3.85 -2.44 19.68
CA SER A 76 -5.23 -2.65 19.22
C SER A 76 -5.36 -3.80 18.21
N GLY A 77 -4.36 -4.68 18.11
CA GLY A 77 -4.32 -5.81 17.18
C GLY A 77 -3.53 -5.55 15.90
N LEU A 78 -3.73 -6.42 14.91
CA LEU A 78 -3.06 -6.36 13.62
C LEU A 78 -3.55 -5.15 12.81
N ARG A 79 -2.62 -4.29 12.39
CA ARG A 79 -2.90 -3.09 11.60
C ARG A 79 -1.95 -2.97 10.43
N VAL A 80 -2.38 -2.25 9.39
CA VAL A 80 -1.46 -1.82 8.33
C VAL A 80 -0.62 -0.65 8.86
N THR A 81 0.70 -0.79 8.77
CA THR A 81 1.68 0.17 9.31
C THR A 81 2.47 0.88 8.22
N LYS A 82 2.51 0.34 7.01
CA LYS A 82 3.12 0.96 5.84
C LYS A 82 2.21 0.77 4.65
N ILE A 83 2.11 1.80 3.81
CA ILE A 83 1.41 1.76 2.53
C ILE A 83 2.34 2.35 1.48
N LYS A 84 2.57 1.61 0.40
CA LYS A 84 3.27 2.05 -0.79
C LYS A 84 2.26 2.23 -1.91
N VAL A 85 2.23 3.42 -2.48
CA VAL A 85 1.44 3.70 -3.67
C VAL A 85 2.27 3.37 -4.89
N PHE A 86 1.70 2.56 -5.78
CA PHE A 86 2.23 2.35 -7.11
C PHE A 86 1.72 3.51 -7.97
N SER A 87 2.45 4.64 -7.98
CA SER A 87 2.21 5.63 -9.02
C SER A 87 2.59 4.99 -10.35
N GLY A 88 1.60 4.79 -11.23
CA GLY A 88 1.85 4.55 -12.64
C GLY A 88 2.43 5.82 -13.22
N GLU A 89 3.75 5.86 -13.39
CA GLU A 89 4.41 6.81 -14.28
C GLU A 89 4.11 6.45 -15.74
#